data_AF-D2KBA6-F1
#
_entry.id   AF-D2KBA6-F1
#
_cell.length_a   1.000
_cell.length_b   1.000
_cell.length_c   1.000
_cell.angle_alpha   90.00
_cell.angle_beta   90.00
_cell.angle_gamma   90.00
#
_symmetry.space_group_name_H-M   'P 1'
#
loop_
_entity.id
_entity.type
_entity.pdbx_description
1 polymer ?
#
loop_
_entity_poly.entity_id
_entity_poly.type
_entity_poly.pdbx_seq_one_letter_code
_entity_poly.pdbx_strand_id
1 'polypeptide(L)'
;MIYLRTGVPGAGKTLNSLKEICNDPSVTQKTKFYNNIKAFLLDLDFCNSFQGFFYGQYYPSIQTTNKLGRYSKIIKEVHAQNRMIEIGDVPWLAPKFKLYDEQAVIELFVKWCRKCYPKANLKGLDLFLEESDNPTIESIKLLNYHWTHTNDPTDWPNLPNGSIALFDECQDYFPPMANSAKRPYYYTQFQKHRHSGVDIHLVTQHYTFLDNVIQKCTGMHVHYFRPMGGAAITRYQRDKQFSTDYSGDLEKCATTMVKRDANFYGVYWSADEHTAKFKLPPKAMIFLLAIPLFIFVFYSLLTSLGIIEADEPELKPESKKEIKETKQTKKEPVKKDLELTYKPEKFEHPLNEICQDYEYGGYELKKKNGVVTVEHYINCVTGKEVEKQKTILIGDDENPQERQEKFKEPETILLSSNYLEKLGYYIYLNENLPILKYSGKNIYLAQF
;
A
#
# COMPACT_ATOMS: atom_id res chain seq x y z
N MET A 1 24.71 -3.00 -11.55
CA MET A 1 25.28 -1.72 -11.05
C MET A 1 24.49 -1.26 -9.84
N ILE A 2 25.09 -0.54 -8.89
CA ILE A 2 24.38 -0.02 -7.71
C ILE A 2 24.14 1.48 -7.86
N TYR A 3 22.86 1.88 -7.79
CA TYR A 3 22.38 3.24 -7.84
C TYR A 3 21.81 3.63 -6.48
N LEU A 4 22.40 4.63 -5.84
CA LEU A 4 21.92 5.21 -4.60
C LEU A 4 21.16 6.51 -4.91
N ARG A 5 19.95 6.65 -4.38
CA ARG A 5 19.11 7.84 -4.54
C ARG A 5 18.70 8.40 -3.20
N THR A 6 19.10 9.64 -2.92
CA THR A 6 18.90 10.30 -1.63
C THR A 6 18.13 11.62 -1.76
N GLY A 7 17.68 12.18 -0.65
CA GLY A 7 16.87 13.40 -0.60
C GLY A 7 15.90 13.39 0.58
N VAL A 8 15.46 14.57 1.03
CA VAL A 8 14.49 14.66 2.15
C VAL A 8 13.10 14.08 1.77
N PRO A 9 12.22 13.78 2.74
CA PRO A 9 10.81 13.51 2.47
C PRO A 9 10.20 14.60 1.58
N GLY A 10 9.36 14.26 0.62
CA GLY A 10 8.85 15.24 -0.32
C GLY A 10 9.84 15.67 -1.39
N ALA A 11 10.97 14.98 -1.61
CA ALA A 11 11.90 15.23 -2.72
C ALA A 11 11.57 14.41 -3.99
N GLY A 12 10.61 13.48 -3.95
CA GLY A 12 10.20 12.68 -5.11
C GLY A 12 11.23 11.65 -5.58
N LYS A 13 12.01 11.09 -4.65
CA LYS A 13 13.09 10.13 -4.93
C LYS A 13 12.57 8.87 -5.64
N THR A 14 11.54 8.24 -5.07
CA THR A 14 10.91 7.03 -5.61
C THR A 14 10.31 7.29 -6.98
N LEU A 15 9.53 8.37 -7.14
CA LEU A 15 8.96 8.78 -8.42
C LEU A 15 10.04 8.96 -9.50
N ASN A 16 11.13 9.67 -9.20
CA ASN A 16 12.19 9.89 -10.17
C ASN A 16 12.98 8.59 -10.46
N SER A 17 13.07 7.68 -9.49
CA SER A 17 13.68 6.36 -9.68
C SER A 17 12.89 5.53 -10.69
N LEU A 18 11.57 5.45 -10.50
CA LEU A 18 10.65 4.77 -11.40
C LEU A 18 10.71 5.39 -12.80
N LYS A 19 10.71 6.72 -12.88
CA LYS A 19 10.85 7.45 -14.14
C LYS A 19 12.11 7.07 -14.89
N GLU A 20 13.26 7.11 -14.23
CA GLU A 20 14.55 6.80 -14.86
C GLU A 20 14.55 5.37 -15.41
N ILE A 21 14.03 4.41 -14.65
CA ILE A 21 13.99 2.99 -15.05
C ILE A 21 12.99 2.77 -16.20
N CYS A 22 11.79 3.34 -16.14
CA CYS A 22 10.80 3.18 -17.21
C CYS A 22 11.21 3.88 -18.52
N ASN A 23 11.98 4.97 -18.42
CA ASN A 23 12.46 5.70 -19.59
C ASN A 23 13.67 5.04 -20.26
N ASP A 24 14.38 4.15 -19.58
CA ASP A 24 15.57 3.49 -20.11
C ASP A 24 15.18 2.30 -21.01
N PRO A 25 15.41 2.39 -22.34
CA PRO A 25 15.07 1.32 -23.27
C PRO A 25 15.89 0.04 -23.02
N SER A 26 17.11 0.16 -22.48
CA SER A 26 18.02 -0.97 -22.25
C SER A 26 17.57 -1.90 -21.13
N VAL A 27 16.68 -1.40 -20.27
CA VAL A 27 16.18 -2.14 -19.10
C VAL A 27 14.67 -2.40 -19.16
N THR A 28 13.99 -1.89 -20.19
CA THR A 28 12.54 -2.02 -20.37
C THR A 28 12.06 -3.47 -20.37
N GLN A 29 12.83 -4.41 -20.94
CA GLN A 29 12.45 -5.83 -21.00
C GLN A 29 13.16 -6.70 -19.96
N LYS A 30 13.94 -6.11 -19.05
CA LYS A 30 14.51 -6.85 -17.90
C LYS A 30 13.41 -7.12 -16.89
N THR A 31 13.49 -8.24 -16.17
CA THR A 31 12.66 -8.52 -15.00
C THR A 31 12.91 -7.46 -13.93
N LYS A 32 11.84 -6.95 -13.30
CA LYS A 32 11.91 -5.83 -12.35
C LYS A 32 11.29 -6.23 -11.02
N PHE A 33 11.98 -5.91 -9.94
CA PHE A 33 11.54 -6.15 -8.58
C PHE A 33 11.44 -4.84 -7.82
N TYR A 34 10.51 -4.77 -6.87
CA TYR A 34 10.41 -3.62 -5.98
C TYR A 34 10.06 -4.02 -4.54
N ASN A 35 10.43 -3.16 -3.60
CA ASN A 35 10.02 -3.27 -2.20
C ASN A 35 9.58 -1.89 -1.65
N ASN A 36 8.61 -1.93 -0.73
CA ASN A 36 8.14 -0.78 0.04
C ASN A 36 7.53 0.38 -0.78
N ILE A 37 6.97 0.08 -1.95
CA ILE A 37 6.18 1.02 -2.76
C ILE A 37 4.70 0.63 -2.66
N LYS A 38 3.91 1.42 -1.93
CA LYS A 38 2.50 1.11 -1.67
C LYS A 38 1.63 1.36 -2.90
N ALA A 39 0.65 0.49 -3.13
CA ALA A 39 -0.34 0.62 -4.20
C ALA A 39 0.22 0.72 -5.64
N PHE A 40 1.24 -0.06 -5.98
CA PHE A 40 1.97 0.13 -7.22
C PHE A 40 1.27 -0.49 -8.44
N LEU A 41 0.83 0.35 -9.38
CA LEU A 41 -0.02 -0.01 -10.52
C LEU A 41 0.77 -0.49 -11.76
N LEU A 42 2.10 -0.58 -11.66
CA LEU A 42 2.92 -1.34 -12.61
C LEU A 42 3.22 -2.77 -12.11
N ASP A 43 2.60 -3.18 -11.00
CA ASP A 43 2.52 -4.57 -10.57
C ASP A 43 1.15 -5.15 -10.97
N LEU A 44 1.17 -6.11 -11.89
CA LEU A 44 0.01 -6.89 -12.36
C LEU A 44 -0.64 -7.73 -11.27
N ASP A 45 0.13 -8.30 -10.33
CA ASP A 45 -0.44 -9.07 -9.22
C ASP A 45 -1.15 -8.13 -8.25
N PHE A 46 -0.58 -6.93 -8.03
CA PHE A 46 -1.27 -5.86 -7.32
C PHE A 46 -2.53 -5.41 -8.07
N CYS A 47 -2.47 -5.19 -9.38
CA CYS A 47 -3.64 -4.87 -10.20
C CYS A 47 -4.70 -5.98 -10.12
N ASN A 48 -4.30 -7.25 -10.11
CA ASN A 48 -5.17 -8.43 -9.98
C ASN A 48 -5.61 -8.70 -8.53
N SER A 49 -5.80 -7.66 -7.73
CA SER A 49 -6.22 -7.77 -6.35
C SER A 49 -7.36 -6.81 -6.04
N PHE A 50 -8.01 -6.99 -4.88
CA PHE A 50 -8.98 -6.02 -4.39
C PHE A 50 -8.39 -4.61 -4.26
N GLN A 51 -7.12 -4.53 -3.85
CA GLN A 51 -6.41 -3.26 -3.71
C GLN A 51 -6.16 -2.63 -5.09
N GLY A 52 -5.80 -3.41 -6.10
CA GLY A 52 -5.68 -2.97 -7.49
C GLY A 52 -6.98 -2.38 -8.02
N PHE A 53 -8.10 -3.09 -7.86
CA PHE A 53 -9.44 -2.59 -8.17
C PHE A 53 -9.74 -1.28 -7.42
N PHE A 54 -9.52 -1.26 -6.10
CA PHE A 54 -9.88 -0.11 -5.27
C PHE A 54 -9.06 1.13 -5.61
N TYR A 55 -7.73 1.04 -5.58
CA TYR A 55 -6.83 2.18 -5.78
C TYR A 55 -6.67 2.55 -7.27
N GLY A 56 -6.70 1.57 -8.16
CA GLY A 56 -6.48 1.78 -9.60
C GLY A 56 -7.72 2.17 -10.40
N GLN A 57 -8.90 1.73 -10.00
CA GLN A 57 -10.15 1.95 -10.76
C GLN A 57 -11.22 2.66 -9.93
N TYR A 58 -11.60 2.11 -8.76
CA TYR A 58 -12.75 2.62 -8.02
C TYR A 58 -12.50 4.01 -7.39
N TYR A 59 -11.44 4.16 -6.60
CA TYR A 59 -11.12 5.41 -5.92
C TYR A 59 -10.89 6.58 -6.91
N PRO A 60 -10.15 6.39 -8.02
CA PRO A 60 -10.06 7.41 -9.07
C PRO A 60 -11.42 7.78 -9.68
N SER A 61 -12.32 6.81 -9.90
CA SER A 61 -13.64 7.07 -10.49
C SER A 61 -14.56 7.94 -9.62
N ILE A 62 -14.31 8.02 -8.32
CA ILE A 62 -15.14 8.78 -7.38
C ILE A 62 -14.54 10.14 -6.98
N GLN A 63 -13.38 10.53 -7.52
CA GLN A 63 -12.69 11.78 -7.15
C GLN A 63 -13.54 13.04 -7.39
N THR A 64 -14.45 13.02 -8.36
CA THR A 64 -15.35 14.15 -8.68
C THR A 64 -16.72 14.04 -8.02
N THR A 65 -16.96 12.99 -7.24
CA THR A 65 -18.27 12.70 -6.64
C THR A 65 -18.35 13.12 -5.18
N ASN A 66 -19.57 13.25 -4.66
CA ASN A 66 -19.81 13.50 -3.23
C ASN A 66 -19.31 12.36 -2.31
N LYS A 67 -18.93 11.20 -2.86
CA LYS A 67 -18.43 10.05 -2.10
C LYS A 67 -16.98 10.22 -1.64
N LEU A 68 -16.19 11.08 -2.30
CA LEU A 68 -14.76 11.26 -2.03
C LEU A 68 -14.48 11.48 -0.54
N GLY A 69 -15.23 12.39 0.10
CA GLY A 69 -15.02 12.72 1.52
C GLY A 69 -15.18 11.53 2.47
N ARG A 70 -16.09 10.59 2.15
CA ARG A 70 -16.27 9.37 2.94
C ARG A 70 -15.09 8.42 2.76
N TYR A 71 -14.69 8.15 1.52
CA TYR A 71 -13.60 7.21 1.24
C TYR A 71 -12.25 7.73 1.70
N SER A 72 -11.98 9.04 1.58
CA SER A 72 -10.76 9.62 2.11
C SER A 72 -10.62 9.47 3.63
N LYS A 73 -11.73 9.44 4.38
CA LYS A 73 -11.71 9.14 5.82
C LYS A 73 -11.37 7.68 6.10
N ILE A 74 -12.04 6.76 5.40
CA ILE A 74 -11.79 5.31 5.54
C ILE A 74 -10.32 5.01 5.21
N ILE A 75 -9.81 5.52 4.09
CA ILE A 75 -8.41 5.36 3.70
C ILE A 75 -7.47 5.90 4.78
N LYS A 76 -7.75 7.09 5.34
CA LYS A 76 -6.93 7.67 6.39
C LYS A 76 -6.89 6.81 7.65
N GLU A 77 -8.01 6.25 8.08
CA GLU A 77 -8.10 5.37 9.25
C GLU A 77 -7.32 4.07 9.04
N VAL A 78 -7.49 3.45 7.87
CA VAL A 78 -6.79 2.23 7.47
C VAL A 78 -5.28 2.46 7.35
N HIS A 79 -4.87 3.55 6.71
CA HIS A 79 -3.46 3.89 6.53
C HIS A 79 -2.76 4.27 7.84
N ALA A 80 -3.49 4.80 8.83
CA ALA A 80 -2.96 5.04 10.16
C ALA A 80 -2.54 3.74 10.87
N GLN A 81 -3.07 2.59 10.45
CA GLN A 81 -2.70 1.25 10.94
C GLN A 81 -1.61 0.59 10.08
N ASN A 82 -0.94 1.35 9.19
CA ASN A 82 0.08 0.86 8.25
C ASN A 82 -0.37 -0.24 7.27
N ARG A 83 -1.67 -0.46 7.11
CA ARG A 83 -2.24 -1.41 6.15
C ARG A 83 -2.91 -0.71 4.97
N MET A 84 -3.28 -1.49 3.96
CA MET A 84 -4.01 -1.02 2.78
C MET A 84 -5.50 -1.37 2.90
N ILE A 85 -6.33 -0.74 2.07
CA ILE A 85 -7.78 -1.00 2.06
C ILE A 85 -8.05 -2.45 1.66
N GLU A 86 -8.84 -3.13 2.47
CA GLU A 86 -9.31 -4.49 2.23
C GLU A 86 -10.82 -4.50 2.02
N ILE A 87 -11.33 -5.62 1.50
CA ILE A 87 -12.76 -5.78 1.23
C ILE A 87 -13.62 -5.63 2.49
N GLY A 88 -13.07 -5.98 3.66
CA GLY A 88 -13.73 -5.82 4.96
C GLY A 88 -13.96 -4.36 5.36
N ASP A 89 -13.14 -3.41 4.89
CA ASP A 89 -13.31 -1.98 5.19
C ASP A 89 -14.45 -1.35 4.37
N VAL A 90 -14.73 -1.92 3.20
CA VAL A 90 -15.68 -1.40 2.20
C VAL A 90 -16.52 -2.55 1.59
N PRO A 91 -17.22 -3.36 2.40
CA PRO A 91 -17.84 -4.62 1.96
C PRO A 91 -18.92 -4.44 0.90
N TRP A 92 -19.55 -3.26 0.85
CA TRP A 92 -20.53 -2.91 -0.18
C TRP A 92 -19.93 -2.79 -1.60
N LEU A 93 -18.59 -2.84 -1.74
CA LEU A 93 -17.93 -2.91 -3.04
C LEU A 93 -17.72 -4.34 -3.55
N ALA A 94 -17.98 -5.37 -2.74
CA ALA A 94 -17.82 -6.76 -3.14
C ALA A 94 -18.56 -7.11 -4.46
N PRO A 95 -19.81 -6.66 -4.71
CA PRO A 95 -20.47 -6.93 -5.98
C PRO A 95 -19.78 -6.27 -7.18
N LYS A 96 -19.18 -5.09 -6.98
CA LYS A 96 -18.42 -4.39 -8.04
C LYS A 96 -17.08 -5.07 -8.31
N PHE A 97 -16.40 -5.52 -7.26
CA PHE A 97 -15.16 -6.27 -7.39
C PHE A 97 -15.38 -7.62 -8.08
N LYS A 98 -16.54 -8.27 -7.87
CA LYS A 98 -16.89 -9.51 -8.61
C LYS A 98 -16.98 -9.31 -10.13
N LEU A 99 -17.25 -8.08 -10.58
CA LEU A 99 -17.26 -7.72 -12.00
C LEU A 99 -15.88 -7.28 -12.52
N TYR A 100 -14.88 -7.22 -11.65
CA TYR A 100 -13.51 -6.89 -12.01
C TYR A 100 -12.81 -8.16 -12.49
N ASP A 101 -12.89 -8.39 -13.80
CA ASP A 101 -12.33 -9.54 -14.48
C ASP A 101 -10.87 -9.31 -14.93
N GLU A 102 -10.28 -10.35 -15.50
CA GLU A 102 -8.90 -10.33 -15.97
C GLU A 102 -8.67 -9.25 -17.04
N GLN A 103 -9.65 -9.02 -17.91
CA GLN A 103 -9.58 -7.99 -18.93
C GLN A 103 -9.49 -6.58 -18.31
N ALA A 104 -10.29 -6.30 -17.28
CA ALA A 104 -10.21 -5.02 -16.56
C ALA A 104 -8.85 -4.82 -15.85
N VAL A 105 -8.21 -5.90 -15.39
CA VAL A 105 -6.83 -5.85 -14.84
C VAL A 105 -5.83 -5.46 -15.92
N ILE A 106 -5.91 -6.12 -17.08
CA ILE A 106 -5.03 -5.86 -18.22
C ILE A 106 -5.18 -4.42 -18.69
N GLU A 107 -6.41 -3.93 -18.86
CA GLU A 107 -6.68 -2.56 -19.28
C GLU A 107 -6.12 -1.53 -18.29
N LEU A 108 -6.28 -1.76 -16.98
CA LEU A 108 -5.71 -0.91 -15.95
C LEU A 108 -4.17 -0.87 -16.05
N PHE A 109 -3.53 -2.02 -16.15
CA PHE A 109 -2.07 -2.12 -16.25
C PHE A 109 -1.53 -1.46 -17.53
N VAL A 110 -2.14 -1.75 -18.68
CA VAL A 110 -1.75 -1.18 -19.98
C VAL A 110 -1.92 0.34 -19.98
N LYS A 111 -2.99 0.86 -19.37
CA LYS A 111 -3.18 2.31 -19.18
C LYS A 111 -2.02 2.94 -18.42
N TRP A 112 -1.55 2.31 -17.34
CA TRP A 112 -0.39 2.81 -16.58
C TRP A 112 0.93 2.62 -17.32
N CYS A 113 1.09 1.53 -18.06
CA CYS A 113 2.25 1.34 -18.92
C CYS A 113 2.35 2.47 -19.96
N ARG A 114 1.25 2.76 -20.67
CA ARG A 114 1.15 3.86 -21.65
C ARG A 114 1.35 5.24 -21.06
N LYS A 115 1.06 5.41 -19.77
CA LYS A 115 1.30 6.65 -19.05
C LYS A 115 2.78 6.79 -18.67
N CYS A 116 3.38 5.74 -18.11
CA CYS A 116 4.71 5.81 -17.48
C CYS A 116 5.87 5.55 -18.44
N TYR A 117 5.73 4.62 -19.39
CA TYR A 117 6.80 4.29 -20.34
C TYR A 117 6.71 5.19 -21.58
N PRO A 118 7.85 5.61 -22.16
CA PRO A 118 7.86 6.27 -23.46
C PRO A 118 7.25 5.36 -24.54
N LYS A 119 6.54 5.96 -25.51
CA LYS A 119 5.94 5.20 -26.63
C LYS A 119 6.93 4.30 -27.38
N ALA A 120 8.18 4.75 -27.51
CA ALA A 120 9.23 3.97 -28.16
C ALA A 120 9.54 2.64 -27.43
N ASN A 121 9.37 2.61 -26.10
CA ASN A 121 9.63 1.45 -25.26
C ASN A 121 8.44 0.47 -25.24
N LEU A 122 7.25 0.91 -25.67
CA LEU A 122 6.00 0.12 -25.61
C LEU A 122 5.70 -0.69 -26.87
N LYS A 123 6.54 -0.60 -27.91
CA LYS A 123 6.31 -1.30 -29.19
C LYS A 123 6.03 -2.80 -29.02
N GLY A 124 6.73 -3.48 -28.11
CA GLY A 124 6.51 -4.89 -27.85
C GLY A 124 5.16 -5.19 -27.19
N LEU A 125 4.73 -4.34 -26.26
CA LEU A 125 3.40 -4.45 -25.63
C LEU A 125 2.28 -4.16 -26.63
N ASP A 126 2.40 -3.07 -27.39
CA ASP A 126 1.37 -2.67 -28.34
C ASP A 126 1.23 -3.73 -29.46
N LEU A 127 2.35 -4.22 -30.03
CA LEU A 127 2.31 -5.31 -31.02
C LEU A 127 1.69 -6.59 -30.46
N PHE A 128 2.03 -6.97 -29.23
CA PHE A 128 1.42 -8.15 -28.59
C PHE A 128 -0.09 -8.00 -28.44
N LEU A 129 -0.57 -6.82 -28.01
CA LEU A 129 -2.00 -6.56 -27.84
C LEU A 129 -2.75 -6.47 -29.18
N GLU A 130 -2.09 -6.07 -30.26
CA GLU A 130 -2.67 -6.02 -31.62
C GLU A 130 -2.82 -7.42 -32.23
N GLU A 131 -1.88 -8.33 -31.98
CA GLU A 131 -1.85 -9.68 -32.55
C GLU A 131 -2.55 -10.73 -31.67
N SER A 132 -2.71 -10.46 -30.37
CA SER A 132 -3.29 -11.42 -29.42
C SER A 132 -4.81 -11.34 -29.40
N ASP A 133 -5.49 -12.42 -29.82
CA ASP A 133 -6.94 -12.54 -29.73
C ASP A 133 -7.48 -12.50 -28.28
N ASN A 134 -6.76 -13.13 -27.34
CA ASN A 134 -7.16 -13.26 -25.93
C ASN A 134 -5.96 -13.10 -25.00
N PRO A 135 -5.51 -11.85 -24.74
CA PRO A 135 -4.39 -11.62 -23.83
C PRO A 135 -4.76 -12.03 -22.40
N THR A 136 -3.83 -12.71 -21.72
CA THR A 136 -3.95 -13.09 -20.30
C THR A 136 -2.89 -12.39 -19.46
N ILE A 137 -3.07 -12.29 -18.15
CA ILE A 137 -2.10 -11.71 -17.22
C ILE A 137 -0.73 -12.38 -17.38
N GLU A 138 -0.71 -13.72 -17.42
CA GLU A 138 0.52 -14.49 -17.53
C GLU A 138 1.23 -14.25 -18.87
N SER A 139 0.48 -14.14 -19.97
CA SER A 139 1.07 -13.79 -21.27
C SER A 139 1.70 -12.39 -21.29
N ILE A 140 1.10 -11.42 -20.60
CA ILE A 140 1.64 -10.05 -20.51
C ILE A 140 2.88 -10.01 -19.59
N LYS A 141 2.91 -10.80 -18.53
CA LYS A 141 4.10 -10.91 -17.65
C LYS A 141 5.35 -11.31 -18.42
N LEU A 142 5.24 -12.15 -19.45
CA LEU A 142 6.37 -12.58 -20.30
C LEU A 142 7.04 -11.41 -21.04
N LEU A 143 6.33 -10.30 -21.25
CA LEU A 143 6.87 -9.10 -21.90
C LEU A 143 7.74 -8.25 -20.96
N ASN A 144 7.78 -8.58 -19.67
CA ASN A 144 8.58 -7.93 -18.63
C ASN A 144 8.32 -6.42 -18.43
N TYR A 145 7.17 -5.88 -18.82
CA TYR A 145 6.78 -4.49 -18.47
C TYR A 145 6.34 -4.34 -17.01
N HIS A 146 5.93 -5.45 -16.40
CA HIS A 146 5.48 -5.57 -15.02
C HIS A 146 6.65 -5.49 -14.01
N TRP A 147 6.31 -5.07 -12.80
CA TRP A 147 7.17 -5.09 -11.61
C TRP A 147 6.65 -6.06 -10.56
N THR A 148 7.53 -6.89 -10.03
CA THR A 148 7.17 -7.91 -9.04
C THR A 148 7.55 -7.47 -7.63
N HIS A 149 6.60 -7.54 -6.70
CA HIS A 149 6.88 -7.25 -5.30
C HIS A 149 7.82 -8.28 -4.67
N THR A 150 8.79 -7.83 -3.89
CA THR A 150 9.57 -8.67 -2.97
C THR A 150 9.38 -8.20 -1.54
N ASN A 151 9.10 -9.15 -0.64
CA ASN A 151 8.88 -8.86 0.77
C ASN A 151 10.18 -8.55 1.51
N ASP A 152 11.30 -9.17 1.09
CA ASP A 152 12.58 -9.08 1.78
C ASP A 152 13.69 -8.65 0.80
N PRO A 153 14.09 -7.36 0.83
CA PRO A 153 15.25 -6.85 0.10
C PRO A 153 16.56 -7.58 0.40
N THR A 154 16.71 -8.24 1.56
CA THR A 154 17.95 -8.97 1.88
C THR A 154 18.15 -10.20 1.00
N ASP A 155 17.10 -10.69 0.35
CA ASP A 155 17.14 -11.80 -0.62
C ASP A 155 17.58 -11.36 -2.04
N TRP A 156 17.95 -10.10 -2.22
CA TRP A 156 18.41 -9.58 -3.52
C TRP A 156 19.49 -10.43 -4.22
N PRO A 157 20.42 -11.14 -3.55
CA PRO A 157 21.42 -11.96 -4.23
C PRO A 157 20.84 -13.15 -5.00
N ASN A 158 19.62 -13.58 -4.65
CA ASN A 158 18.92 -14.70 -5.27
C ASN A 158 18.00 -14.27 -6.42
N LEU A 159 17.93 -12.97 -6.72
CA LEU A 159 17.16 -12.48 -7.85
C LEU A 159 17.75 -12.96 -9.18
N PRO A 160 16.91 -13.16 -10.22
CA PRO A 160 17.36 -13.58 -11.54
C PRO A 160 18.47 -12.70 -12.10
N ASN A 161 19.47 -13.32 -12.73
CA ASN A 161 20.57 -12.58 -13.33
C ASN A 161 20.08 -11.57 -14.37
N GLY A 162 20.65 -10.36 -14.35
CA GLY A 162 20.26 -9.28 -15.25
C GLY A 162 18.95 -8.58 -14.88
N SER A 163 18.33 -8.89 -13.73
CA SER A 163 17.15 -8.17 -13.25
C SER A 163 17.46 -6.78 -12.69
N ILE A 164 16.42 -5.99 -12.50
CA ILE A 164 16.46 -4.72 -11.79
C ILE A 164 15.75 -4.89 -10.45
N ALA A 165 16.30 -4.31 -9.38
CA ALA A 165 15.64 -4.27 -8.08
C ALA A 165 15.59 -2.83 -7.54
N LEU A 166 14.42 -2.35 -7.14
CA LEU A 166 14.22 -1.03 -6.55
C LEU A 166 13.72 -1.16 -5.11
N PHE A 167 14.53 -0.75 -4.14
CA PHE A 167 14.18 -0.84 -2.72
C PHE A 167 13.98 0.56 -2.15
N ASP A 168 12.73 0.88 -1.80
CA ASP A 168 12.39 2.15 -1.16
C ASP A 168 12.54 2.10 0.37
N GLU A 169 12.96 3.21 0.96
CA GLU A 169 13.38 3.30 2.38
C GLU A 169 14.31 2.14 2.79
N CYS A 170 15.30 1.86 1.95
CA CYS A 170 16.15 0.68 2.08
C CYS A 170 17.02 0.62 3.35
N GLN A 171 17.07 1.70 4.15
CA GLN A 171 17.76 1.71 5.44
C GLN A 171 17.17 0.72 6.45
N ASP A 172 15.89 0.34 6.30
CA ASP A 172 15.24 -0.60 7.21
C ASP A 172 15.84 -2.02 7.08
N TYR A 173 16.43 -2.33 5.93
CA TYR A 173 17.02 -3.64 5.61
C TYR A 173 18.56 -3.61 5.57
N PHE A 174 19.12 -2.43 5.29
CA PHE A 174 20.56 -2.24 5.11
C PHE A 174 21.17 -1.20 6.07
N PRO A 175 20.83 -1.19 7.38
CA PRO A 175 21.30 -0.16 8.30
C PRO A 175 22.82 -0.23 8.52
N PRO A 176 23.43 0.82 9.09
CA PRO A 176 24.83 0.80 9.47
C PRO A 176 25.08 -0.24 10.57
N MET A 177 26.13 -1.03 10.40
CA MET A 177 26.60 -1.95 11.44
C MET A 177 27.86 -1.44 12.13
N ALA A 178 28.07 -1.89 13.37
CA ALA A 178 29.33 -1.67 14.07
C ALA A 178 30.50 -2.22 13.25
N ASN A 179 31.64 -1.53 13.25
CA ASN A 179 32.79 -1.89 12.41
C ASN A 179 33.32 -3.31 12.66
N SER A 180 33.22 -3.79 13.90
CA SER A 180 33.61 -5.13 14.35
C SER A 180 32.55 -6.21 14.13
N ALA A 181 31.31 -5.84 13.78
CA ALA A 181 30.24 -6.80 13.57
C ALA A 181 30.50 -7.66 12.33
N LYS A 182 30.21 -8.96 12.43
CA LYS A 182 30.24 -9.86 11.28
C LYS A 182 29.07 -9.49 10.36
N ARG A 183 29.41 -9.09 9.14
CA ARG A 183 28.42 -8.71 8.13
C ARG A 183 27.71 -9.96 7.60
N PRO A 184 26.37 -9.94 7.46
CA PRO A 184 25.60 -11.01 6.85
C PRO A 184 26.00 -11.29 5.39
N TYR A 185 25.61 -12.45 4.88
CA TYR A 185 25.93 -12.90 3.53
C TYR A 185 25.52 -11.87 2.46
N TYR A 186 24.27 -11.38 2.50
CA TYR A 186 23.74 -10.44 1.53
C TYR A 186 24.52 -9.09 1.48
N TYR A 187 25.16 -8.67 2.58
CA TYR A 187 26.05 -7.51 2.57
C TYR A 187 27.32 -7.75 1.77
N THR A 188 27.94 -8.92 1.95
CA THR A 188 29.16 -9.29 1.22
C THR A 188 28.91 -9.41 -0.27
N GLN A 189 27.68 -9.75 -0.66
CA GLN A 189 27.31 -9.85 -2.07
C GLN A 189 27.29 -8.49 -2.78
N PHE A 190 27.10 -7.36 -2.10
CA PHE A 190 27.10 -6.05 -2.78
C PHE A 190 28.44 -5.74 -3.48
N GLN A 191 29.55 -6.24 -2.92
CA GLN A 191 30.87 -6.16 -3.56
C GLN A 191 30.95 -6.99 -4.85
N LYS A 192 30.13 -8.03 -4.94
CA LYS A 192 30.06 -9.01 -6.04
C LYS A 192 28.82 -8.85 -6.91
N HIS A 193 28.03 -7.79 -6.74
CA HIS A 193 26.75 -7.59 -7.47
C HIS A 193 26.89 -7.63 -9.00
N ARG A 194 28.09 -7.31 -9.53
CA ARG A 194 28.36 -7.38 -10.97
C ARG A 194 28.40 -8.82 -11.50
N HIS A 195 28.65 -9.82 -10.65
CA HIS A 195 28.63 -11.23 -11.04
C HIS A 195 27.21 -11.76 -11.25
N SER A 196 26.25 -11.35 -10.41
CA SER A 196 24.83 -11.65 -10.64
C SER A 196 24.23 -10.79 -11.76
N GLY A 197 24.86 -9.67 -12.10
CA GLY A 197 24.36 -8.76 -13.13
C GLY A 197 23.08 -8.01 -12.72
N VAL A 198 22.73 -8.05 -11.44
CA VAL A 198 21.55 -7.34 -10.91
C VAL A 198 21.87 -5.85 -10.81
N ASP A 199 20.95 -5.03 -11.34
CA ASP A 199 20.97 -3.58 -11.19
C ASP A 199 20.15 -3.19 -9.96
N ILE A 200 20.83 -2.74 -8.90
CA ILE A 200 20.22 -2.46 -7.61
C ILE A 200 20.04 -0.95 -7.46
N HIS A 201 18.81 -0.53 -7.23
CA HIS A 201 18.43 0.84 -6.95
C HIS A 201 17.99 0.97 -5.50
N LEU A 202 18.80 1.67 -4.70
CA LEU A 202 18.58 1.93 -3.29
C LEU A 202 18.05 3.35 -3.12
N VAL A 203 16.86 3.49 -2.53
CA VAL A 203 16.27 4.79 -2.22
C VAL A 203 16.22 4.97 -0.70
N THR A 204 16.74 6.09 -0.22
CA THR A 204 16.73 6.43 1.21
C THR A 204 16.73 7.95 1.38
N GLN A 205 16.57 8.45 2.59
CA GLN A 205 16.61 9.88 2.85
C GLN A 205 18.04 10.43 2.79
N HIS A 206 18.99 9.69 3.36
CA HIS A 206 20.39 10.09 3.43
C HIS A 206 21.32 8.88 3.30
N TYR A 207 22.45 9.05 2.61
CA TYR A 207 23.36 7.94 2.28
C TYR A 207 23.98 7.29 3.53
N THR A 208 24.16 8.04 4.62
CA THR A 208 24.73 7.51 5.88
C THR A 208 23.78 6.59 6.64
N PHE A 209 22.51 6.50 6.24
CA PHE A 209 21.57 5.52 6.79
C PHE A 209 21.83 4.10 6.28
N LEU A 210 22.78 3.93 5.36
CA LEU A 210 23.22 2.64 4.87
C LEU A 210 24.58 2.26 5.44
N ASP A 211 24.89 0.97 5.51
CA ASP A 211 26.24 0.52 5.89
C ASP A 211 27.33 1.05 4.94
N ASN A 212 28.50 1.34 5.51
CA ASN A 212 29.65 1.88 4.79
C ASN A 212 30.11 0.97 3.63
N VAL A 213 29.96 -0.36 3.73
CA VAL A 213 30.28 -1.27 2.63
C VAL A 213 29.39 -1.00 1.42
N ILE A 214 28.09 -0.83 1.63
CA ILE A 214 27.13 -0.56 0.56
C ILE A 214 27.38 0.82 -0.03
N GLN A 215 27.62 1.82 0.82
CA GLN A 215 28.00 3.15 0.37
C GLN A 215 29.19 3.08 -0.59
N LYS A 216 30.28 2.39 -0.21
CA LYS A 216 31.48 2.22 -1.05
C LYS A 216 31.26 1.43 -2.34
N CYS A 217 30.25 0.57 -2.40
CA CYS A 217 29.90 -0.18 -3.61
C CYS A 217 29.01 0.63 -4.58
N THR A 218 28.56 1.82 -4.18
CA THR A 218 27.71 2.69 -5.00
C THR A 218 28.45 3.13 -6.26
N GLY A 219 27.93 2.76 -7.43
CA GLY A 219 28.46 3.19 -8.73
C GLY A 219 27.81 4.46 -9.26
N MET A 220 26.68 4.87 -8.70
CA MET A 220 26.01 6.12 -9.01
C MET A 220 25.25 6.61 -7.79
N HIS A 221 25.53 7.83 -7.33
CA HIS A 221 24.74 8.51 -6.30
C HIS A 221 24.01 9.69 -6.94
N VAL A 222 22.71 9.77 -6.69
CA VAL A 222 21.85 10.89 -7.08
C VAL A 222 21.20 11.46 -5.83
N HIS A 223 21.35 12.75 -5.60
CA HIS A 223 20.68 13.46 -4.51
C HIS A 223 19.64 14.44 -5.06
N TYR A 224 18.40 14.33 -4.56
CA TYR A 224 17.30 15.23 -4.87
C TYR A 224 17.13 16.24 -3.75
N PHE A 225 17.42 17.51 -4.05
CA PHE A 225 17.25 18.64 -3.16
C PHE A 225 16.05 19.49 -3.59
N ARG A 226 15.14 19.77 -2.66
CA ARG A 226 13.94 20.58 -2.92
C ARG A 226 13.99 21.88 -2.10
N PRO A 227 14.56 22.97 -2.63
CA PRO A 227 14.66 24.22 -1.90
C PRO A 227 13.27 24.77 -1.54
N MET A 228 13.09 25.12 -0.26
CA MET A 228 11.88 25.77 0.28
C MET A 228 10.54 25.08 -0.06
N GLY A 229 10.55 23.77 -0.35
CA GLY A 229 9.33 23.08 -0.76
C GLY A 229 8.73 23.62 -2.07
N GLY A 230 9.54 24.17 -2.97
CA GLY A 230 9.12 24.64 -4.29
C GLY A 230 8.85 23.51 -5.30
N ALA A 231 8.40 23.86 -6.51
CA ALA A 231 8.13 22.87 -7.57
C ALA A 231 9.41 22.36 -8.27
N ALA A 232 10.50 23.13 -8.22
CA ALA A 232 11.78 22.75 -8.79
C ALA A 232 12.54 21.82 -7.83
N ILE A 233 13.08 20.72 -8.37
CA ILE A 233 13.95 19.79 -7.64
C ILE A 233 15.34 19.90 -8.27
N THR A 234 16.33 20.25 -7.48
CA THR A 234 17.73 20.20 -7.90
C THR A 234 18.23 18.78 -7.74
N ARG A 235 18.79 18.23 -8.81
CA ARG A 235 19.35 16.88 -8.87
C ARG A 235 20.86 16.97 -8.98
N TYR A 236 21.55 16.51 -7.96
CA TYR A 236 23.00 16.34 -7.94
C TYR A 236 23.33 14.88 -8.27
N GLN A 237 24.30 14.65 -9.15
CA GLN A 237 24.70 13.30 -9.56
C GLN A 237 26.23 13.14 -9.56
N ARG A 238 26.70 11.96 -9.13
CA ARG A 238 28.09 11.54 -9.24
C ARG A 238 28.23 10.01 -9.35
N ASP A 239 29.31 9.55 -9.94
CA ASP A 239 29.69 8.13 -10.13
C ASP A 239 30.20 7.41 -8.86
N LYS A 240 29.95 7.99 -7.69
CA LYS A 240 30.27 7.44 -6.37
C LYS A 240 29.42 8.12 -5.30
N GLN A 241 29.40 7.59 -4.08
CA GLN A 241 28.79 8.29 -2.96
C GLN A 241 29.50 9.63 -2.68
N PHE A 242 28.73 10.62 -2.20
CA PHE A 242 29.22 11.96 -1.88
C PHE A 242 28.44 12.53 -0.70
N SER A 243 29.05 13.45 0.05
CA SER A 243 28.37 14.11 1.17
C SER A 243 27.40 15.16 0.67
N THR A 244 26.16 15.13 1.17
CA THR A 244 25.13 16.13 0.85
C THR A 244 25.22 17.37 1.75
N ASP A 245 25.94 17.27 2.86
CA ASP A 245 26.08 18.34 3.86
C ASP A 245 27.28 19.25 3.57
N TYR A 246 28.18 18.82 2.68
CA TYR A 246 29.39 19.55 2.34
C TYR A 246 29.29 20.17 0.94
N SER A 247 29.28 21.50 0.88
CA SER A 247 29.15 22.25 -0.38
C SER A 247 30.22 21.90 -1.42
N GLY A 248 31.46 21.69 -0.98
CA GLY A 248 32.57 21.33 -1.88
C GLY A 248 32.42 19.95 -2.53
N ASP A 249 31.56 19.07 -2.01
CA ASP A 249 31.19 17.82 -2.68
C ASP A 249 30.04 18.02 -3.67
N LEU A 250 29.07 18.88 -3.33
CA LEU A 250 27.97 19.24 -4.22
C LEU A 250 28.46 19.98 -5.48
N GLU A 251 29.47 20.84 -5.34
CA GLU A 251 30.09 21.55 -6.48
C GLU A 251 30.75 20.61 -7.49
N LYS A 252 31.21 19.44 -7.04
CA LYS A 252 31.80 18.39 -7.90
C LYS A 252 30.74 17.52 -8.58
N CYS A 253 29.47 17.72 -8.27
CA CYS A 253 28.38 16.93 -8.83
C CYS A 253 27.84 17.55 -10.11
N ALA A 254 27.43 16.69 -11.05
CA ALA A 254 26.62 17.13 -12.18
C ALA A 254 25.27 17.60 -11.64
N THR A 255 24.96 18.89 -11.83
CA THR A 255 23.78 19.53 -11.27
C THR A 255 22.77 19.81 -12.37
N THR A 256 21.55 19.32 -12.19
CA THR A 256 20.45 19.50 -13.15
C THR A 256 19.17 19.90 -12.41
N MET A 257 18.33 20.72 -13.04
CA MET A 257 17.00 21.01 -12.52
C MET A 257 16.00 20.01 -13.11
N VAL A 258 15.28 19.30 -12.24
CA VAL A 258 14.27 18.32 -12.60
C VAL A 258 12.91 18.79 -12.12
N LYS A 259 11.91 18.63 -12.98
CA LYS A 259 10.50 18.77 -12.61
C LYS A 259 9.93 17.39 -12.35
N ARG A 260 9.02 17.30 -11.38
CA ARG A 260 8.23 16.08 -11.18
C ARG A 260 7.42 15.80 -12.44
N ASP A 261 7.51 14.57 -12.90
CA ASP A 261 6.82 14.14 -14.09
C ASP A 261 5.37 13.80 -13.77
N ALA A 262 4.45 14.46 -14.47
CA ALA A 262 3.03 14.27 -14.23
C ALA A 262 2.55 12.85 -14.58
N ASN A 263 3.28 12.17 -15.46
CA ASN A 263 2.98 10.81 -15.90
C ASN A 263 3.09 9.78 -14.76
N PHE A 264 3.89 10.06 -13.73
CA PHE A 264 4.09 9.15 -12.60
C PHE A 264 3.20 9.48 -11.39
N TYR A 265 2.41 10.54 -11.41
CA TYR A 265 1.44 10.78 -10.33
C TYR A 265 0.33 9.73 -10.33
N GLY A 266 0.05 9.19 -9.15
CA GLY A 266 -0.96 8.16 -8.90
C GLY A 266 -0.58 6.73 -9.30
N VAL A 267 0.61 6.48 -9.88
CA VAL A 267 1.03 5.10 -10.21
C VAL A 267 1.33 4.28 -8.96
N TYR A 268 1.59 4.95 -7.85
CA TYR A 268 1.69 4.37 -6.52
C TYR A 268 1.14 5.37 -5.50
N TRP A 269 0.83 4.89 -4.30
CA TRP A 269 0.35 5.71 -3.19
C TRP A 269 1.54 6.32 -2.44
N SER A 270 1.75 7.63 -2.61
CA SER A 270 2.83 8.35 -1.96
C SER A 270 2.38 9.01 -0.65
N ALA A 271 3.23 8.97 0.39
CA ALA A 271 2.99 9.70 1.64
C ALA A 271 3.08 11.24 1.46
N ASP A 272 3.77 11.68 0.41
CA ASP A 272 4.02 13.09 0.10
C ASP A 272 2.78 13.82 -0.48
N GLU A 273 1.89 13.11 -1.17
CA GLU A 273 0.66 13.69 -1.76
C GLU A 273 -0.30 14.27 -0.72
N HIS A 274 -0.24 13.82 0.55
CA HIS A 274 -1.14 14.28 1.61
C HIS A 274 -0.56 15.38 2.52
N THR A 275 0.71 15.74 2.38
CA THR A 275 1.41 16.65 3.33
C THR A 275 1.94 17.93 2.70
N ALA A 276 2.17 17.98 1.38
CA ALA A 276 2.77 19.12 0.72
C ALA A 276 1.76 20.22 0.32
N LYS A 277 1.20 20.95 1.29
CA LYS A 277 0.56 22.24 1.01
C LYS A 277 1.67 23.29 0.86
N PHE A 278 1.83 23.84 -0.34
CA PHE A 278 2.70 24.99 -0.58
C PHE A 278 2.31 26.13 0.38
N LYS A 279 3.20 26.50 1.29
CA LYS A 279 3.04 27.67 2.15
C LYS A 279 3.85 28.79 1.53
N LEU A 280 3.17 29.86 1.08
CA LEU A 280 3.84 31.09 0.70
C LEU A 280 4.63 31.61 1.91
N PRO A 281 5.93 31.94 1.76
CA PRO A 281 6.69 32.49 2.87
C PRO A 281 6.03 33.81 3.33
N PRO A 282 5.93 34.09 4.64
CA PRO A 282 5.21 35.26 5.16
C PRO A 282 5.64 36.59 4.53
N LYS A 283 6.93 36.72 4.19
CA LYS A 283 7.49 37.90 3.50
C LYS A 283 6.93 38.10 2.10
N ALA A 284 6.67 37.03 1.35
CA ALA A 284 6.06 37.12 0.03
C ALA A 284 4.58 37.51 0.10
N MET A 285 3.87 37.07 1.15
CA MET A 285 2.47 37.45 1.38
C MET A 285 2.33 38.94 1.74
N ILE A 286 3.24 39.46 2.58
CA ILE A 286 3.31 40.90 2.89
C ILE A 286 3.60 41.71 1.63
N PHE A 287 4.53 41.25 0.78
CA PHE A 287 4.80 41.91 -0.49
C PHE A 287 3.58 41.91 -1.44
N LEU A 288 2.85 40.79 -1.52
CA LEU A 288 1.63 40.67 -2.32
C LEU A 288 0.51 41.61 -1.85
N LEU A 289 0.39 41.83 -0.53
CA LEU A 289 -0.54 42.80 0.05
C LEU A 289 -0.05 44.25 -0.07
N ALA A 290 1.27 44.47 -0.11
CA ALA A 290 1.85 45.80 -0.27
C ALA A 290 1.66 46.35 -1.69
N ILE A 291 1.60 45.50 -2.73
CA ILE A 291 1.39 45.91 -4.13
C ILE A 291 0.10 46.73 -4.32
N PRO A 292 -1.10 46.27 -3.94
CA PRO A 292 -2.33 47.07 -4.12
C PRO A 292 -2.33 48.33 -3.25
N LEU A 293 -1.72 48.30 -2.06
CA LEU A 293 -1.53 49.49 -1.23
C LEU A 293 -0.63 50.52 -1.93
N PHE A 294 0.47 50.07 -2.53
CA PHE A 294 1.39 50.93 -3.25
C PHE A 294 0.75 51.51 -4.51
N ILE A 295 -0.03 50.71 -5.24
CA ILE A 295 -0.83 51.18 -6.39
C ILE A 295 -1.86 52.22 -5.95
N PHE A 296 -2.56 51.99 -4.83
CA PHE A 296 -3.54 52.95 -4.29
C PHE A 296 -2.88 54.26 -3.85
N VAL A 297 -1.78 54.20 -3.11
CA VAL A 297 -1.03 55.39 -2.68
C VAL A 297 -0.46 56.13 -3.88
N PHE A 298 0.08 55.42 -4.87
CA PHE A 298 0.62 56.02 -6.09
C PHE A 298 -0.48 56.65 -6.95
N TYR A 299 -1.63 55.99 -7.11
CA TYR A 299 -2.81 56.54 -7.78
C TYR A 299 -3.31 57.80 -7.06
N SER A 300 -3.46 57.74 -5.73
CA SER A 300 -3.88 58.87 -4.90
C SER A 300 -2.90 60.06 -5.00
N LEU A 301 -1.60 59.78 -5.05
CA LEU A 301 -0.57 60.79 -5.25
C LEU A 301 -0.66 61.42 -6.65
N LEU A 302 -0.85 60.62 -7.70
CA LEU A 302 -1.02 61.11 -9.07
C LEU A 302 -2.30 61.93 -9.25
N THR A 303 -3.39 61.56 -8.61
CA THR A 303 -4.63 62.37 -8.57
C THR A 303 -4.44 63.66 -7.77
N SER A 304 -3.71 63.63 -6.64
CA SER A 304 -3.43 64.82 -5.84
C SER A 304 -2.48 65.81 -6.52
N LEU A 305 -1.60 65.31 -7.40
CA LEU A 305 -0.70 66.12 -8.22
C LEU A 305 -1.36 66.60 -9.53
N GLY A 306 -2.63 66.26 -9.77
CA GLY A 306 -3.41 66.73 -10.92
C GLY A 306 -2.98 66.11 -12.26
N ILE A 307 -2.32 64.95 -12.24
CA ILE A 307 -1.80 64.27 -13.45
C ILE A 307 -2.84 63.30 -14.03
N ILE A 308 -3.83 62.87 -13.24
CA ILE A 308 -4.92 61.97 -13.64
C ILE A 308 -6.24 62.60 -13.21
N GLU A 309 -7.12 62.91 -14.15
CA GLU A 309 -8.51 63.30 -13.89
C GLU A 309 -9.31 62.04 -13.53
N ALA A 310 -9.94 62.04 -12.35
CA ALA A 310 -10.79 60.94 -11.89
C ALA A 310 -12.22 61.18 -12.39
N ASP A 311 -12.69 60.38 -13.35
CA ASP A 311 -14.11 60.32 -13.71
C ASP A 311 -14.89 59.65 -12.58
N GLU A 312 -15.89 60.35 -12.03
CA GLU A 312 -16.84 59.83 -11.04
C GLU A 312 -17.78 58.78 -11.68
N PRO A 313 -17.92 57.57 -11.11
CA PRO A 313 -18.98 56.66 -11.52
C PRO A 313 -20.33 57.08 -10.93
N GLU A 314 -21.29 57.41 -11.80
CA GLU A 314 -22.68 57.73 -11.46
C GLU A 314 -23.41 56.58 -10.73
N LEU A 315 -24.08 56.93 -9.63
CA LEU A 315 -24.96 56.07 -8.85
C LEU A 315 -26.37 56.02 -9.49
N LYS A 316 -26.89 54.83 -9.81
CA LYS A 316 -28.31 54.61 -10.16
C LYS A 316 -29.04 53.79 -9.08
N PRO A 317 -30.33 54.07 -8.80
CA PRO A 317 -30.99 53.72 -7.54
C PRO A 317 -31.48 52.26 -7.45
N GLU A 318 -31.52 51.78 -6.20
CA GLU A 318 -31.93 50.45 -5.75
C GLU A 318 -33.41 50.11 -6.06
N SER A 319 -33.64 48.87 -6.52
CA SER A 319 -34.95 48.22 -6.51
C SER A 319 -34.98 47.12 -5.45
N LYS A 320 -35.97 47.22 -4.56
CA LYS A 320 -36.26 46.31 -3.45
C LYS A 320 -36.40 44.85 -3.93
N LYS A 321 -35.69 43.92 -3.27
CA LYS A 321 -36.01 42.50 -3.29
C LYS A 321 -36.40 42.03 -1.89
N GLU A 322 -37.54 41.35 -1.84
CA GLU A 322 -38.20 40.78 -0.68
C GLU A 322 -37.32 39.76 0.06
N ILE A 323 -37.32 39.87 1.39
CA ILE A 323 -36.78 38.87 2.31
C ILE A 323 -37.94 37.96 2.72
N LYS A 324 -37.94 36.71 2.26
CA LYS A 324 -38.77 35.65 2.86
C LYS A 324 -37.98 34.97 3.98
N GLU A 325 -38.44 35.20 5.20
CA GLU A 325 -38.02 34.52 6.41
C GLU A 325 -38.21 33.00 6.28
N THR A 326 -37.13 32.23 6.47
CA THR A 326 -37.21 30.79 6.71
C THR A 326 -36.96 30.55 8.19
N LYS A 327 -37.99 30.07 8.89
CA LYS A 327 -37.99 29.72 10.32
C LYS A 327 -36.88 28.72 10.65
N GLN A 328 -35.98 29.10 11.55
CA GLN A 328 -35.19 28.18 12.34
C GLN A 328 -36.04 27.65 13.50
N THR A 329 -36.12 26.34 13.69
CA THR A 329 -36.65 25.74 14.92
C THR A 329 -35.53 24.94 15.57
N LYS A 330 -35.06 25.43 16.71
CA LYS A 330 -34.26 24.70 17.69
C LYS A 330 -35.11 23.57 18.29
N LYS A 331 -34.56 22.35 18.35
CA LYS A 331 -34.83 21.41 19.45
C LYS A 331 -33.53 20.70 19.83
N GLU A 332 -33.27 20.73 21.13
CA GLU A 332 -32.14 20.15 21.87
C GLU A 332 -32.04 18.62 21.77
N PRO A 333 -30.87 18.04 22.09
CA PRO A 333 -30.63 16.61 22.07
C PRO A 333 -31.17 15.94 23.34
N VAL A 334 -32.00 14.92 23.16
CA VAL A 334 -32.35 13.97 24.24
C VAL A 334 -31.39 12.79 24.14
N LYS A 335 -30.52 12.65 25.14
CA LYS A 335 -29.81 11.40 25.43
C LYS A 335 -30.83 10.32 25.81
N LYS A 336 -30.76 9.17 25.15
CA LYS A 336 -31.25 7.90 25.69
C LYS A 336 -30.10 6.91 25.63
N ASP A 337 -29.59 6.56 26.80
CA ASP A 337 -28.80 5.35 26.98
C ASP A 337 -29.70 4.16 26.64
N LEU A 338 -29.29 3.35 25.67
CA LEU A 338 -29.91 2.06 25.38
C LEU A 338 -28.84 0.99 25.64
N GLU A 339 -28.94 0.36 26.81
CA GLU A 339 -28.21 -0.86 27.13
C GLU A 339 -28.66 -1.97 26.15
N LEU A 340 -27.74 -2.38 25.27
CA LEU A 340 -27.90 -3.58 24.46
C LEU A 340 -27.35 -4.77 25.26
N THR A 341 -28.20 -5.39 26.06
CA THR A 341 -27.94 -6.73 26.59
C THR A 341 -28.10 -7.74 25.46
N TYR A 342 -26.97 -8.31 25.02
CA TYR A 342 -26.91 -9.35 24.00
C TYR A 342 -27.62 -10.62 24.48
N LYS A 343 -28.69 -11.02 23.79
CA LYS A 343 -29.24 -12.39 23.84
C LYS A 343 -29.05 -13.03 22.45
N PRO A 344 -28.35 -14.17 22.33
CA PRO A 344 -28.24 -14.85 21.05
C PRO A 344 -29.57 -15.53 20.71
N GLU A 345 -30.27 -15.04 19.68
CA GLU A 345 -31.30 -15.81 19.01
C GLU A 345 -30.65 -16.99 18.28
N LYS A 346 -31.02 -18.23 18.66
CA LYS A 346 -30.63 -19.45 17.94
C LYS A 346 -31.17 -19.36 16.51
N PHE A 347 -30.29 -19.31 15.53
CA PHE A 347 -30.64 -19.37 14.12
C PHE A 347 -30.59 -20.81 13.61
N GLU A 348 -31.58 -21.19 12.81
CA GLU A 348 -31.66 -22.51 12.19
C GLU A 348 -30.60 -22.67 11.10
N HIS A 349 -29.82 -23.75 11.18
CA HIS A 349 -28.85 -24.12 10.17
C HIS A 349 -28.63 -25.65 10.15
N PRO A 350 -28.18 -26.24 9.03
CA PRO A 350 -28.12 -27.70 8.85
C PRO A 350 -27.39 -28.48 9.96
N LEU A 351 -26.33 -27.90 10.53
CA LEU A 351 -25.60 -28.57 11.61
C LEU A 351 -26.34 -28.65 12.96
N ASN A 352 -27.42 -27.88 13.19
CA ASN A 352 -28.20 -27.94 14.45
C ASN A 352 -28.93 -29.27 14.64
N GLU A 353 -29.13 -30.06 13.58
CA GLU A 353 -29.72 -31.40 13.68
C GLU A 353 -28.73 -32.44 14.21
N ILE A 354 -27.42 -32.16 14.14
CA ILE A 354 -26.35 -33.10 14.44
C ILE A 354 -25.52 -32.66 15.65
N CYS A 355 -25.31 -31.34 15.81
CA CYS A 355 -24.42 -30.76 16.81
C CYS A 355 -25.20 -29.92 17.82
N GLN A 356 -24.99 -30.20 19.11
CA GLN A 356 -25.49 -29.37 20.21
C GLN A 356 -24.57 -28.20 20.51
N ASP A 357 -23.27 -28.38 20.33
CA ASP A 357 -22.25 -27.33 20.50
C ASP A 357 -21.10 -27.47 19.50
N TYR A 358 -20.31 -26.41 19.35
CA TYR A 358 -19.22 -26.30 18.40
C TYR A 358 -17.95 -25.78 19.05
N GLU A 359 -16.88 -26.57 18.96
CA GLU A 359 -15.57 -26.22 19.53
C GLU A 359 -14.52 -26.18 18.41
N TYR A 360 -13.52 -25.31 18.55
CA TYR A 360 -12.44 -25.27 17.58
C TYR A 360 -11.48 -26.46 17.77
N GLY A 361 -11.38 -27.32 16.74
CA GLY A 361 -10.61 -28.56 16.75
C GLY A 361 -9.16 -28.42 16.25
N GLY A 362 -8.70 -27.20 15.95
CA GLY A 362 -7.33 -26.93 15.50
C GLY A 362 -7.17 -26.83 13.98
N TYR A 363 -5.93 -26.97 13.51
CA TYR A 363 -5.59 -26.89 12.09
C TYR A 363 -4.45 -27.84 11.72
N GLU A 364 -4.40 -28.23 10.44
CA GLU A 364 -3.31 -29.01 9.84
C GLU A 364 -2.75 -28.30 8.61
N LEU A 365 -1.43 -28.32 8.44
CA LEU A 365 -0.75 -27.80 7.25
C LEU A 365 -0.61 -28.90 6.21
N LYS A 366 -1.36 -28.82 5.12
CA LYS A 366 -1.27 -29.76 3.99
C LYS A 366 -0.38 -29.19 2.90
N LYS A 367 0.68 -29.92 2.54
CA LYS A 367 1.57 -29.58 1.41
C LYS A 367 1.22 -30.43 0.20
N LYS A 368 0.71 -29.81 -0.86
CA LYS A 368 0.47 -30.47 -2.16
C LYS A 368 1.08 -29.63 -3.28
N ASN A 369 1.90 -30.27 -4.13
CA ASN A 369 2.53 -29.64 -5.30
C ASN A 369 3.27 -28.32 -4.99
N GLY A 370 3.96 -28.24 -3.85
CA GLY A 370 4.69 -27.04 -3.43
C GLY A 370 3.83 -25.93 -2.82
N VAL A 371 2.50 -26.07 -2.82
CA VAL A 371 1.58 -25.13 -2.16
C VAL A 371 1.24 -25.66 -0.76
N VAL A 372 1.38 -24.79 0.25
CA VAL A 372 0.98 -25.08 1.64
C VAL A 372 -0.43 -24.53 1.84
N THR A 373 -1.37 -25.41 2.17
CA THR A 373 -2.76 -25.07 2.48
C THR A 373 -3.06 -25.40 3.93
N VAL A 374 -3.72 -24.49 4.65
CA VAL A 374 -4.16 -24.73 6.02
C VAL A 374 -5.58 -25.31 5.99
N GLU A 375 -5.80 -26.48 6.59
CA GLU A 375 -7.14 -27.03 6.79
C GLU A 375 -7.51 -26.91 8.26
N HIS A 376 -8.64 -26.27 8.55
CA HIS A 376 -9.14 -26.08 9.91
C HIS A 376 -10.15 -27.17 10.26
N TYR A 377 -10.25 -27.51 11.54
CA TYR A 377 -11.19 -28.49 12.05
C TYR A 377 -12.08 -27.90 13.15
N ILE A 378 -13.34 -28.35 13.18
CA ILE A 378 -14.31 -28.03 14.22
C ILE A 378 -14.80 -29.33 14.84
N ASN A 379 -14.84 -29.39 16.16
CA ASN A 379 -15.47 -30.47 16.90
C ASN A 379 -16.96 -30.15 17.06
N CYS A 380 -17.80 -31.00 16.49
CA CYS A 380 -19.24 -31.01 16.69
C CYS A 380 -19.57 -31.88 17.91
N VAL A 381 -20.04 -31.29 19.00
CA VAL A 381 -20.46 -32.00 20.20
C VAL A 381 -21.88 -32.49 20.02
N THR A 382 -22.10 -33.80 19.93
CA THR A 382 -23.44 -34.36 19.60
C THR A 382 -24.36 -34.54 20.83
N GLY A 383 -23.80 -34.44 22.03
CA GLY A 383 -24.52 -34.61 23.31
C GLY A 383 -24.70 -36.06 23.75
N LYS A 384 -24.13 -37.04 23.04
CA LYS A 384 -24.04 -38.45 23.49
C LYS A 384 -22.75 -38.68 24.27
N GLU A 385 -22.72 -39.64 25.20
CA GLU A 385 -21.51 -40.01 25.93
C GLU A 385 -20.91 -41.30 25.37
N VAL A 386 -19.57 -41.34 25.24
CA VAL A 386 -18.79 -42.51 24.84
C VAL A 386 -17.90 -42.95 26.01
N GLU A 387 -17.90 -44.25 26.31
CA GLU A 387 -16.97 -44.82 27.28
C GLU A 387 -15.58 -44.98 26.67
N LYS A 388 -14.59 -44.29 27.25
CA LYS A 388 -13.17 -44.43 26.91
C LYS A 388 -12.41 -45.09 28.05
N GLN A 389 -11.34 -45.81 27.69
CA GLN A 389 -10.44 -46.45 28.64
C GLN A 389 -9.08 -45.75 28.54
N LYS A 390 -8.53 -45.32 29.68
CA LYS A 390 -7.17 -44.78 29.76
C LYS A 390 -6.34 -45.66 30.67
N THR A 391 -5.22 -46.13 30.12
CA THR A 391 -4.21 -46.86 30.87
C THR A 391 -3.27 -45.83 31.50
N ILE A 392 -3.21 -45.81 32.83
CA ILE A 392 -2.29 -44.99 33.60
C ILE A 392 -1.16 -45.90 34.06
N LEU A 393 0.06 -45.56 33.69
CA LEU A 393 1.28 -46.20 34.18
C LEU A 393 1.66 -45.55 35.50
N ILE A 394 1.74 -46.32 36.57
CA ILE A 394 2.12 -45.86 37.91
C ILE A 394 3.31 -46.69 38.37
N GLY A 395 4.43 -46.04 38.67
CA GLY A 395 5.68 -46.66 39.12
C GLY A 395 6.90 -45.99 38.51
N ASP A 396 8.07 -46.18 39.11
CA ASP A 396 9.36 -45.72 38.55
C ASP A 396 9.74 -46.56 37.32
N ASP A 397 10.58 -46.01 36.44
CA ASP A 397 10.94 -46.55 35.11
C ASP A 397 11.40 -48.03 35.10
N GLU A 398 11.81 -48.58 36.24
CA GLU A 398 12.26 -49.96 36.37
C GLU A 398 11.12 -50.97 36.64
N ASN A 399 9.91 -50.55 37.06
CA ASN A 399 8.80 -51.47 37.30
C ASN A 399 7.40 -50.80 37.20
N PRO A 400 6.91 -50.48 35.99
CA PRO A 400 5.62 -49.80 35.81
C PRO A 400 4.43 -50.74 36.06
N GLN A 401 3.47 -50.31 36.88
CA GLN A 401 2.16 -50.96 37.01
C GLN A 401 1.11 -50.24 36.14
N GLU A 402 0.34 -51.00 35.36
CA GLU A 402 -0.75 -50.46 34.54
C GLU A 402 -2.10 -50.52 35.26
N ARG A 403 -2.75 -49.36 35.40
CA ARG A 403 -4.14 -49.26 35.89
C ARG A 403 -5.04 -48.74 34.76
N GLN A 404 -6.09 -49.49 34.44
CA GLN A 404 -7.07 -49.07 33.45
C GLN A 404 -8.24 -48.35 34.14
N GLU A 405 -8.42 -47.07 33.84
CA GLU A 405 -9.57 -46.29 34.28
C GLU A 405 -10.55 -46.11 33.12
N LYS A 406 -11.83 -46.42 33.37
CA LYS A 406 -12.92 -46.16 32.42
C LYS A 406 -13.59 -44.84 32.79
N PHE A 407 -13.69 -43.92 31.84
CA PHE A 407 -14.40 -42.65 32.02
C PHE A 407 -15.27 -42.37 30.79
N LYS A 408 -16.25 -41.49 30.97
CA LYS A 408 -17.19 -41.08 29.92
C LYS A 408 -16.83 -39.70 29.40
N GLU A 409 -16.77 -39.54 28.10
CA GLU A 409 -16.54 -38.27 27.41
C GLU A 409 -17.66 -37.99 26.40
N PRO A 410 -17.99 -36.72 26.12
CA PRO A 410 -18.94 -36.38 25.07
C PRO A 410 -18.44 -36.85 23.69
N GLU A 411 -19.35 -37.42 22.89
CA GLU A 411 -19.11 -37.83 21.51
C GLU A 411 -18.93 -36.59 20.63
N THR A 412 -17.72 -36.43 20.09
CA THR A 412 -17.35 -35.35 19.18
C THR A 412 -17.13 -35.86 17.76
N ILE A 413 -17.71 -35.17 16.78
CA ILE A 413 -17.49 -35.43 15.35
C ILE A 413 -16.58 -34.33 14.80
N LEU A 414 -15.46 -34.73 14.20
CA LEU A 414 -14.53 -33.79 13.57
C LEU A 414 -15.01 -33.37 12.18
N LEU A 415 -15.24 -32.07 11.99
CA LEU A 415 -15.67 -31.48 10.72
C LEU A 415 -14.53 -30.64 10.12
N SER A 416 -14.06 -31.02 8.94
CA SER A 416 -13.04 -30.26 8.19
C SER A 416 -13.61 -28.99 7.55
N SER A 417 -12.78 -27.96 7.39
CA SER A 417 -13.16 -26.72 6.71
C SER A 417 -13.63 -26.96 5.27
N ASN A 418 -13.02 -27.90 4.56
CA ASN A 418 -13.44 -28.28 3.20
C ASN A 418 -14.87 -28.85 3.17
N TYR A 419 -15.21 -29.70 4.14
CA TYR A 419 -16.56 -30.25 4.25
C TYR A 419 -17.59 -29.17 4.63
N LEU A 420 -17.23 -28.29 5.56
CA LEU A 420 -18.05 -27.17 6.00
C LEU A 420 -18.34 -26.17 4.87
N GLU A 421 -17.36 -25.86 4.04
CA GLU A 421 -17.51 -24.99 2.86
C GLU A 421 -18.55 -25.53 1.87
N LYS A 422 -18.59 -26.85 1.64
CA LYS A 422 -19.60 -27.49 0.78
C LYS A 422 -21.02 -27.36 1.33
N LEU A 423 -21.14 -27.26 2.65
CA LEU A 423 -22.41 -27.01 3.34
C LEU A 423 -22.72 -25.50 3.48
N GLY A 424 -21.89 -24.62 2.90
CA GLY A 424 -22.08 -23.16 2.93
C GLY A 424 -21.56 -22.48 4.20
N TYR A 425 -20.74 -23.18 4.99
CA TYR A 425 -20.10 -22.65 6.19
C TYR A 425 -18.68 -22.17 5.92
N TYR A 426 -18.27 -21.09 6.56
CA TYR A 426 -16.91 -20.55 6.43
C TYR A 426 -16.31 -20.28 7.80
N ILE A 427 -15.05 -20.68 8.00
CA ILE A 427 -14.31 -20.44 9.25
C ILE A 427 -13.51 -19.15 9.12
N TYR A 428 -13.67 -18.26 10.10
CA TYR A 428 -12.90 -17.02 10.21
C TYR A 428 -12.15 -17.00 11.53
N LEU A 429 -10.84 -16.80 11.49
CA LEU A 429 -10.02 -16.62 12.68
C LEU A 429 -9.82 -15.12 12.91
N ASN A 430 -10.45 -14.58 13.96
CA ASN A 430 -10.11 -13.26 14.50
C ASN A 430 -9.10 -13.43 15.65
N GLU A 431 -8.36 -12.38 16.00
CA GLU A 431 -7.23 -12.42 16.96
C GLU A 431 -7.57 -13.04 18.33
N ASN A 432 -8.85 -13.14 18.70
CA ASN A 432 -9.28 -13.72 19.98
C ASN A 432 -10.31 -14.86 19.89
N LEU A 433 -10.98 -15.11 18.76
CA LEU A 433 -12.04 -16.14 18.67
C LEU A 433 -12.20 -16.70 17.25
N PRO A 434 -12.27 -18.04 17.08
CA PRO A 434 -12.66 -18.66 15.82
C PRO A 434 -14.19 -18.57 15.63
N ILE A 435 -14.62 -18.07 14.46
CA ILE A 435 -16.03 -17.83 14.11
C ILE A 435 -16.41 -18.71 12.93
N LEU A 436 -17.47 -19.49 13.09
CA LEU A 436 -18.10 -20.25 12.02
C LEU A 436 -19.27 -19.43 11.44
N LYS A 437 -19.24 -19.11 10.15
CA LYS A 437 -20.26 -18.27 9.51
C LYS A 437 -21.14 -19.09 8.58
N TYR A 438 -22.46 -18.91 8.68
CA TYR A 438 -23.45 -19.53 7.79
C TYR A 438 -24.54 -18.54 7.41
N SER A 439 -24.82 -18.40 6.11
CA SER A 439 -25.88 -17.51 5.58
C SER A 439 -25.85 -16.08 6.16
N GLY A 440 -24.65 -15.54 6.40
CA GLY A 440 -24.48 -14.18 6.94
C GLY A 440 -24.56 -14.06 8.47
N LYS A 441 -24.80 -15.15 9.20
CA LYS A 441 -24.79 -15.18 10.67
C LYS A 441 -23.52 -15.82 11.22
N ASN A 442 -23.08 -15.31 12.37
CA ASN A 442 -21.89 -15.78 13.06
C ASN A 442 -22.27 -16.77 14.17
N ILE A 443 -21.61 -17.92 14.19
CA ILE A 443 -21.63 -18.93 15.25
C ILE A 443 -20.27 -18.84 15.92
N TYR A 444 -20.27 -18.46 17.20
CA TYR A 444 -19.03 -18.35 17.98
C TYR A 444 -18.65 -19.73 18.48
N LEU A 445 -17.41 -20.15 18.22
CA LEU A 445 -16.91 -21.44 18.64
C LEU A 445 -16.28 -21.31 20.03
N ALA A 446 -16.55 -22.28 20.90
CA ALA A 446 -15.84 -22.38 22.16
C ALA A 446 -14.36 -22.70 21.91
N GLN A 447 -13.47 -22.04 22.64
CA GLN A 447 -12.03 -22.26 22.60
C GLN A 447 -11.65 -23.00 23.89
N PHE A 448 -10.91 -24.11 23.76
CA PHE A 448 -10.29 -24.80 24.89
C PHE A 448 -9.00 -24.11 25.34
#